data_AF-A0A814DF36-F1
#
_entry.id   AF-A0A814DF36-F1
#
_cell.length_a   1.000
_cell.length_b   1.000
_cell.length_c   1.000
_cell.angle_alpha   90.00
_cell.angle_beta   90.00
_cell.angle_gamma   90.00
#
_symmetry.space_group_name_H-M   'P 1'
#
loop_
_entity.id
_entity.type
_entity.pdbx_description
1 polymer ?
#
loop_
_entity_poly.entity_id
_entity_poly.type
_entity_poly.pdbx_seq_one_letter_code
_entity_poly.pdbx_strand_id
1 'polypeptide(L)'
;MQSLSVVMLSLIHQLLHDGKVEEDKEALKSQTNGSINSTNAKEGFIVAGGNNPNQLDYPQGLFVDQWNQIYVVDSHNDQIVRWGEGDEKGKVVVGGYRNGGQRNQFNDPNDLSMDREGNLYISDTES
;
A
#
# COMPACT_ATOMS: atom_id res chain seq x y z
N MET A 1 21.88 7.94 -17.10
CA MET A 1 20.47 8.30 -17.29
C MET A 1 19.91 8.73 -15.94
N GLN A 2 19.32 9.92 -15.83
CA GLN A 2 18.57 10.28 -14.62
C GLN A 2 17.20 9.58 -14.70
N SER A 3 16.67 9.15 -13.55
CA SER A 3 15.32 8.59 -13.47
C SER A 3 14.29 9.64 -13.87
N LEU A 4 13.26 9.23 -14.62
CA LEU A 4 12.12 10.08 -15.01
C LEU A 4 11.46 10.78 -13.81
N SER A 5 11.53 10.17 -12.61
CA SER A 5 11.08 10.77 -11.35
C SER A 5 11.81 12.08 -10.99
N VAL A 6 13.13 12.15 -11.24
CA VAL A 6 13.96 13.34 -10.92
C VAL A 6 13.65 14.50 -11.88
N VAL A 7 13.36 14.19 -13.15
CA VAL A 7 13.00 15.20 -14.16
C VAL A 7 11.65 15.85 -13.82
N MET A 8 10.67 15.06 -13.37
CA MET A 8 9.36 15.55 -12.95
C MET A 8 9.44 16.50 -11.74
N LEU A 9 10.22 16.14 -10.70
CA LEU A 9 10.33 16.96 -9.49
C LEU A 9 11.12 18.26 -9.70
N SER A 10 12.10 18.24 -10.61
CA SER A 10 12.85 19.42 -11.06
C SER A 10 11.95 20.40 -11.83
N LEU A 11 11.11 19.89 -12.74
CA LEU A 11 10.19 20.71 -13.52
C LEU A 11 9.12 21.39 -12.62
N ILE A 12 8.63 20.69 -11.61
CA ILE A 12 7.68 21.26 -10.62
C ILE A 12 8.32 22.43 -9.83
N HIS A 13 9.60 22.34 -9.46
CA HIS A 13 10.30 23.45 -8.80
C HIS A 13 10.51 24.66 -9.71
N GLN A 14 10.79 24.44 -11.00
CA GLN A 14 10.99 25.54 -11.95
C GLN A 14 9.68 26.29 -12.27
N LEU A 15 8.55 25.57 -12.33
CA LEU A 15 7.24 26.15 -12.70
C LEU A 15 6.59 27.01 -11.60
N LEU A 16 7.00 26.87 -10.33
CA LEU A 16 6.47 27.68 -9.23
C LEU A 16 7.00 29.12 -9.22
N HIS A 17 7.98 29.47 -10.07
CA HIS A 17 8.67 30.76 -10.00
C HIS A 17 8.17 31.83 -11.00
N ASP A 18 7.53 31.42 -12.11
CA ASP A 18 7.34 32.29 -13.30
C ASP A 18 5.88 32.64 -13.65
N GLY A 19 4.90 32.27 -12.81
CA GLY A 19 3.54 32.86 -12.83
C GLY A 19 2.63 32.59 -14.05
N LYS A 20 3.06 31.80 -15.04
CA LYS A 20 2.28 31.47 -16.26
C LYS A 20 1.30 30.30 -16.09
N VAL A 21 0.37 30.42 -15.15
CA VAL A 21 -0.50 29.30 -14.72
C VAL A 21 -1.57 28.88 -15.76
N GLU A 22 -1.84 29.67 -16.80
CA GLU A 22 -3.00 29.46 -17.69
C GLU A 22 -2.71 28.77 -19.03
N GLU A 23 -1.52 28.93 -19.65
CA GLU A 23 -1.21 28.24 -20.93
C GLU A 23 -0.97 26.73 -20.72
N ASP A 24 -0.37 26.32 -19.60
CA ASP A 24 0.03 24.93 -19.36
C ASP A 24 -1.13 23.99 -18.94
N LYS A 25 -2.32 24.53 -18.66
CA LYS A 25 -3.51 23.72 -18.33
C LYS A 25 -3.99 22.85 -19.49
N GLU A 26 -3.85 23.32 -20.73
CA GLU A 26 -4.19 22.52 -21.91
C GLU A 26 -3.19 21.38 -22.14
N ALA A 27 -1.89 21.63 -21.90
CA ALA A 27 -0.86 20.59 -21.96
C ALA A 27 -1.13 19.47 -20.95
N LEU A 28 -1.48 19.81 -19.71
CA LEU A 28 -1.83 18.85 -18.65
C LEU A 28 -3.10 18.04 -18.95
N LYS A 29 -4.11 18.62 -19.60
CA LYS A 29 -5.33 17.90 -20.04
C LYS A 29 -5.01 16.85 -21.10
N SER A 30 -4.13 17.14 -22.07
CA SER A 30 -3.78 16.20 -23.14
C SER A 30 -3.05 14.93 -22.67
N GLN A 31 -2.57 14.92 -21.42
CA GLN A 31 -1.89 13.76 -20.80
C GLN A 31 -2.78 12.99 -19.82
N THR A 32 -4.02 13.43 -19.56
CA THR A 32 -4.92 12.79 -18.59
C THR A 32 -6.32 12.63 -19.16
N ASN A 33 -6.76 11.37 -19.34
CA ASN A 33 -8.09 11.03 -19.86
C ASN A 33 -9.22 11.30 -18.83
N GLY A 34 -9.43 12.57 -18.50
CA GLY A 34 -10.73 13.09 -18.07
C GLY A 34 -11.44 12.39 -16.92
N SER A 35 -10.80 12.23 -15.76
CA SER A 35 -11.52 12.03 -14.49
C SER A 35 -10.71 12.48 -13.29
N ILE A 36 -11.21 13.50 -12.59
CA ILE A 36 -10.67 13.98 -11.31
C ILE A 36 -11.79 13.97 -10.27
N ASN A 37 -11.93 12.86 -9.55
CA ASN A 37 -12.74 12.74 -8.33
C ASN A 37 -11.87 12.03 -7.27
N SER A 38 -11.56 12.71 -6.15
CA SER A 38 -10.68 12.36 -5.01
C SER A 38 -9.22 12.87 -4.92
N THR A 39 -8.37 13.12 -5.93
CA THR A 39 -8.49 13.08 -7.39
C THR A 39 -7.29 12.43 -8.12
N ASN A 40 -6.17 12.14 -7.45
CA ASN A 40 -4.86 11.85 -8.08
C ASN A 40 -4.43 10.38 -8.04
N ALA A 41 -5.30 9.47 -7.55
CA ALA A 41 -5.07 8.03 -7.68
C ALA A 41 -5.20 7.65 -9.17
N LYS A 42 -4.07 7.44 -9.86
CA LYS A 42 -4.05 7.21 -11.31
C LYS A 42 -4.82 5.98 -11.73
N GLU A 43 -4.75 4.93 -10.92
CA GLU A 43 -5.46 3.65 -11.05
C GLU A 43 -5.46 2.95 -9.68
N GLY A 44 -6.43 2.07 -9.44
CA GLY A 44 -6.38 1.12 -8.33
C GLY A 44 -5.76 -0.19 -8.79
N PHE A 45 -4.78 -0.73 -8.05
CA PHE A 45 -4.12 -2.00 -8.37
C PHE A 45 -4.47 -3.08 -7.34
N ILE A 46 -4.67 -4.31 -7.80
CA ILE A 46 -4.86 -5.47 -6.93
C ILE A 46 -3.50 -5.90 -6.41
N VAL A 47 -3.24 -5.63 -5.13
CA VAL A 47 -2.00 -6.03 -4.43
C VAL A 47 -2.04 -7.50 -4.02
N ALA A 48 -3.22 -7.97 -3.62
CA ALA A 48 -3.49 -9.31 -3.15
C ALA A 48 -4.95 -9.69 -3.47
N GLY A 49 -5.21 -10.96 -3.75
CA GLY A 49 -6.53 -11.48 -4.17
C GLY A 49 -6.56 -12.07 -5.58
N GLY A 50 -7.43 -13.08 -5.76
CA GLY A 50 -7.56 -13.89 -6.99
C GLY A 50 -7.24 -15.37 -6.77
N ASN A 51 -7.51 -16.21 -7.78
CA ASN A 51 -7.41 -17.69 -7.70
C ASN A 51 -5.96 -18.23 -7.80
N ASN A 52 -5.00 -17.51 -7.24
CA ASN A 52 -3.56 -17.82 -7.30
C ASN A 52 -2.98 -18.05 -5.89
N PRO A 53 -1.74 -18.55 -5.74
CA PRO A 53 -1.12 -18.87 -4.42
C PRO A 53 -0.89 -17.70 -3.44
N ASN A 54 -1.51 -16.54 -3.67
CA ASN A 54 -1.41 -15.30 -2.89
C ASN A 54 -2.80 -14.85 -2.40
N GLN A 55 -3.68 -15.81 -2.16
CA GLN A 55 -5.07 -15.57 -1.81
C GLN A 55 -5.18 -15.34 -0.29
N LEU A 56 -5.62 -14.15 0.08
CA LEU A 56 -6.05 -13.82 1.45
C LEU A 56 -7.37 -14.54 1.75
N ASP A 57 -7.57 -14.96 2.99
CA ASP A 57 -8.83 -15.47 3.53
C ASP A 57 -9.36 -14.48 4.58
N TYR A 58 -10.49 -13.86 4.23
CA TYR A 58 -11.18 -12.84 5.03
C TYR A 58 -10.27 -11.67 5.49
N PRO A 59 -9.72 -10.87 4.54
CA PRO A 59 -8.88 -9.75 4.91
C PRO A 59 -9.67 -8.62 5.57
N GLN A 60 -9.13 -8.06 6.66
CA GLN A 60 -9.79 -7.05 7.50
C GLN A 60 -9.08 -5.70 7.40
N GLY A 61 -8.15 -5.40 8.32
CA GLY A 61 -7.35 -4.17 8.32
C GLY A 61 -6.22 -4.13 7.29
N LEU A 62 -5.77 -2.91 6.95
CA LEU A 62 -4.62 -2.67 6.08
C LEU A 62 -3.84 -1.42 6.49
N PHE A 63 -2.52 -1.46 6.30
CA PHE A 63 -1.63 -0.31 6.51
C PHE A 63 -0.65 -0.16 5.35
N VAL A 64 -0.28 1.07 5.04
CA VAL A 64 0.77 1.38 4.05
C VAL A 64 1.86 2.18 4.75
N ASP A 65 3.08 1.65 4.77
CA ASP A 65 4.22 2.34 5.38
C ASP A 65 4.86 3.39 4.45
N GLN A 66 5.79 4.17 4.99
CA GLN A 66 6.50 5.23 4.25
C GLN A 66 7.40 4.73 3.11
N TRP A 67 7.57 3.41 2.95
CA TRP A 67 8.30 2.75 1.88
C TRP A 67 7.37 2.01 0.90
N ASN A 68 6.09 2.41 0.87
CA ASN A 68 5.02 1.80 0.09
C ASN A 68 4.87 0.27 0.32
N GLN A 69 5.27 -0.24 1.49
CA GLN A 69 4.93 -1.62 1.84
C GLN A 69 3.50 -1.65 2.38
N ILE A 70 2.73 -2.59 1.86
CA ILE A 70 1.31 -2.78 2.16
C ILE A 70 1.20 -4.03 3.05
N TYR A 71 0.71 -3.82 4.27
CA TYR A 71 0.47 -4.86 5.26
C TYR A 71 -1.04 -5.11 5.32
N VAL A 72 -1.45 -6.37 5.33
CA VAL A 72 -2.86 -6.76 5.38
C VAL A 72 -3.07 -7.76 6.51
N VAL A 73 -4.13 -7.57 7.29
CA VAL A 73 -4.63 -8.58 8.23
C VAL A 73 -5.33 -9.68 7.43
N ASP A 74 -4.82 -10.90 7.51
CA ASP A 74 -5.34 -12.09 6.84
C ASP A 74 -6.01 -12.99 7.89
N SER A 75 -7.21 -12.57 8.34
CA SER A 75 -7.77 -12.94 9.65
C SER A 75 -8.02 -14.44 9.81
N HIS A 76 -8.64 -15.10 8.83
CA HIS A 76 -8.90 -16.55 8.89
C HIS A 76 -7.63 -17.41 8.82
N ASN A 77 -6.51 -16.84 8.35
CA ASN A 77 -5.20 -17.47 8.35
C ASN A 77 -4.37 -17.12 9.62
N ASP A 78 -4.93 -16.34 10.55
CA ASP A 78 -4.31 -15.88 11.79
C ASP A 78 -2.90 -15.28 11.55
N GLN A 79 -2.79 -14.40 10.55
CA GLN A 79 -1.51 -13.83 10.10
C GLN A 79 -1.59 -12.40 9.57
N ILE A 80 -0.44 -11.71 9.58
CA ILE A 80 -0.24 -10.45 8.85
C ILE A 80 0.71 -10.72 7.69
N VAL A 81 0.33 -10.27 6.49
CA VAL A 81 1.10 -10.48 5.26
C VAL A 81 1.47 -9.14 4.64
N ARG A 82 2.72 -9.02 4.15
CA ARG A 82 3.27 -7.81 3.53
C ARG A 82 3.56 -8.00 2.04
N TRP A 83 3.25 -6.98 1.25
CA TRP A 83 3.68 -6.79 -0.14
C TRP A 83 4.44 -5.48 -0.30
N GLY A 84 5.52 -5.48 -1.07
CA GLY A 84 6.09 -4.26 -1.65
C GLY A 84 5.52 -3.96 -3.05
N GLU A 85 5.83 -2.79 -3.58
CA GLU A 85 5.53 -2.44 -4.98
C GLU A 85 6.16 -3.47 -5.93
N GLY A 86 5.34 -4.14 -6.74
CA GLY A 86 5.77 -5.18 -7.68
C GLY A 86 6.04 -6.57 -7.07
N ASP A 87 5.77 -6.81 -5.78
CA ASP A 87 5.85 -8.16 -5.21
C ASP A 87 4.80 -9.09 -5.84
N GLU A 88 5.24 -10.13 -6.52
CA GLU A 88 4.35 -11.18 -7.05
C GLU A 88 3.68 -12.00 -5.94
N LYS A 89 4.21 -11.97 -4.70
CA LYS A 89 3.74 -12.79 -3.57
C LYS A 89 3.87 -12.07 -2.24
N GLY A 90 2.89 -12.30 -1.36
CA GLY A 90 2.90 -11.81 0.01
C GLY A 90 3.94 -12.55 0.86
N LYS A 91 4.49 -11.83 1.84
CA LYS A 91 5.45 -12.36 2.82
C LYS A 91 4.80 -12.28 4.19
N VAL A 92 4.58 -13.43 4.83
CA VAL A 92 4.09 -13.47 6.23
C VAL A 92 5.11 -12.78 7.11
N VAL A 93 4.70 -11.76 7.85
CA VAL A 93 5.57 -11.01 8.77
C VAL A 93 5.35 -11.41 10.23
N VAL A 94 4.15 -11.88 10.57
CA VAL A 94 3.80 -12.41 11.90
C VAL A 94 2.55 -13.30 11.79
N GLY A 95 2.42 -14.30 12.66
CA GLY A 95 1.33 -15.30 12.64
C GLY A 95 1.58 -16.49 11.72
N GLY A 96 0.51 -17.11 11.21
CA GLY A 96 0.57 -18.14 10.15
C GLY A 96 0.78 -19.59 10.64
N TYR A 97 0.81 -19.82 11.96
CA TYR A 97 0.94 -21.16 12.56
C TYR A 97 -0.18 -21.42 13.57
N ARG A 98 -1.38 -21.78 13.10
CA ARG A 98 -2.58 -22.02 13.93
C ARG A 98 -2.43 -23.10 15.03
N ASN A 99 -1.33 -23.87 15.05
CA ASN A 99 -1.10 -24.98 15.99
C ASN A 99 0.37 -25.09 16.49
N GLY A 100 1.14 -23.99 16.47
CA GLY A 100 2.60 -24.02 16.72
C GLY A 100 3.08 -23.70 18.14
N GLY A 101 2.28 -23.03 18.97
CA GLY A 101 2.64 -22.68 20.35
C GLY A 101 3.78 -21.65 20.48
N GLN A 102 4.04 -20.85 19.44
CA GLN A 102 5.07 -19.81 19.44
C GLN A 102 4.48 -18.46 19.87
N ARG A 103 5.34 -17.54 20.34
CA ARG A 103 4.93 -16.14 20.54
C ARG A 103 4.44 -15.56 19.20
N ASN A 104 3.40 -14.72 19.27
CA ASN A 104 2.75 -14.08 18.13
C ASN A 104 1.86 -15.01 17.27
N GLN A 105 1.16 -15.96 17.91
CA GLN A 105 -0.09 -16.48 17.36
C GLN A 105 -1.20 -15.44 17.59
N PHE A 106 -2.05 -15.24 16.59
CA PHE A 106 -3.31 -14.50 16.69
C PHE A 106 -4.47 -15.49 16.75
N ASN A 107 -5.65 -15.00 17.13
CA ASN A 107 -6.92 -15.70 17.06
C ASN A 107 -7.96 -14.67 16.59
N ASP A 108 -8.25 -14.67 15.29
CA ASP A 108 -9.02 -13.60 14.63
C ASP A 108 -8.39 -12.20 14.81
N PRO A 109 -7.22 -11.91 14.20
CA PRO A 109 -6.70 -10.56 14.16
C PRO A 109 -7.61 -9.69 13.27
N ASN A 110 -7.87 -8.45 13.69
CA ASN A 110 -8.84 -7.58 13.04
C ASN A 110 -8.21 -6.37 12.34
N ASP A 111 -7.42 -5.55 13.04
CA ASP A 111 -6.81 -4.34 12.48
C ASP A 111 -5.34 -4.20 12.88
N LEU A 112 -4.58 -3.38 12.16
CA LEU A 112 -3.14 -3.22 12.36
C LEU A 112 -2.69 -1.77 12.18
N SER A 113 -1.73 -1.33 13.00
CA SER A 113 -1.08 -0.02 12.90
C SER A 113 0.41 -0.12 13.19
N MET A 114 1.19 0.87 12.72
CA MET A 114 2.64 0.89 12.90
C MET A 114 3.09 2.26 13.40
N ASP A 115 4.06 2.28 14.32
CA ASP A 115 4.70 3.52 14.77
C ASP A 115 5.84 3.97 13.84
N ARG A 116 6.54 5.04 14.24
CA ARG A 116 7.67 5.61 13.47
C ARG A 116 8.97 4.81 13.57
N GLU A 117 9.07 3.88 14.52
CA GLU A 117 10.22 2.99 14.70
C GLU A 117 10.04 1.68 13.93
N GLY A 118 8.83 1.41 13.43
CA GLY A 118 8.45 0.20 12.71
C GLY A 118 7.84 -0.87 13.61
N ASN A 119 7.49 -0.55 14.85
CA ASN A 119 6.80 -1.48 15.74
C ASN A 119 5.36 -1.66 15.26
N LEU A 120 4.94 -2.91 15.07
CA LEU A 120 3.61 -3.26 14.60
C LEU A 120 2.69 -3.61 15.78
N TYR A 121 1.51 -2.98 15.81
CA TYR A 121 0.45 -3.19 16.78
C TYR A 121 -0.75 -3.80 16.06
N ILE A 122 -1.26 -4.92 16.57
CA ILE A 122 -2.38 -5.67 15.99
C ILE A 122 -3.47 -5.78 17.06
N SER A 123 -4.73 -5.58 16.68
CA SER A 123 -5.87 -5.95 17.52
C SER A 123 -6.25 -7.41 17.25
N ASP A 124 -6.17 -8.25 18.28
CA ASP A 124 -6.62 -9.64 18.27
C ASP A 124 -8.03 -9.66 18.90
N THR A 125 -9.06 -10.12 18.18
CA THR A 125 -10.46 -10.01 18.64
C THR A 125 -10.98 -11.23 19.39
N GLU A 126 -10.36 -12.40 19.25
CA GLU A 126 -10.61 -13.58 20.09
C GLU A 126 -9.34 -13.95 20.91
N SER A 127 -9.44 -14.89 21.86
CA SER A 127 -8.35 -15.23 22.81
C SER A 127 -8.34 -16.69 23.26
#